data_AF-A0A6N2KZX1-F1
#
_entry.id   AF-A0A6N2KZX1-F1
#
_cell.length_a   1.000
_cell.length_b   1.000
_cell.length_c   1.000
_cell.angle_alpha   90.00
_cell.angle_beta   90.00
_cell.angle_gamma   90.00
#
_symmetry.space_group_name_H-M   'P 1'
#
loop_
_entity.id
_entity.type
_entity.pdbx_description
1 polymer ?
#
loop_
_entity_poly.entity_id
_entity_poly.type
_entity_poly.pdbx_seq_one_letter_code
_entity_poly.pdbx_strand_id
1 'polypeptide(L)'
;MALMKNATNAMKDSRIPDFLAPLHPLQYRRMDFEEFCAAALNIHQLETLDQWKQLARSAYELFEKDGNRAIVIEELASELGLGPSIPVHAVLNDWIRHTDGKLSFHGFVKLLHGTSSRTIAKAQ
;
A
#
# COMPACT_ATOMS: atom_id res chain seq x y z
N MET A 1 -2.09 21.68 11.27
CA MET A 1 -2.91 20.49 10.96
C MET A 1 -3.77 20.13 12.16
N ALA A 2 -5.05 19.80 11.97
CA ALA A 2 -5.98 19.45 13.05
C ALA A 2 -5.53 18.20 13.84
N LEU A 3 -4.86 17.25 13.18
CA LEU A 3 -4.32 16.06 13.84
C LEU A 3 -3.22 16.41 14.85
N MET A 4 -2.27 17.29 14.51
CA MET A 4 -1.21 17.74 15.44
C MET A 4 -1.78 18.48 16.65
N LYS A 5 -2.91 19.19 16.49
CA LYS A 5 -3.60 19.86 17.60
C LYS A 5 -4.24 18.88 18.59
N ASN A 6 -4.56 17.66 18.16
CA ASN A 6 -5.20 16.62 18.97
C ASN A 6 -4.29 15.40 19.21
N ALA A 7 -3.01 15.50 18.87
CA ALA A 7 -2.08 14.38 18.95
C ALA A 7 -1.74 14.03 20.41
N THR A 8 -1.86 12.75 20.75
CA THR A 8 -1.41 12.22 22.04
C THR A 8 0.13 12.23 22.11
N ASN A 9 0.70 12.11 23.31
CA ASN A 9 2.16 12.05 23.46
C ASN A 9 2.74 10.81 22.75
N ALA A 10 2.06 9.65 22.84
CA ALA A 10 2.43 8.46 22.08
C ALA A 10 2.40 8.68 20.56
N MET A 11 1.46 9.48 20.04
CA MET A 11 1.42 9.83 18.61
C MET A 11 2.54 10.77 18.18
N LYS A 12 3.05 11.61 19.08
CA LYS A 12 4.21 12.49 18.82
C LYS A 12 5.53 11.72 18.84
N ASP A 13 5.63 10.72 19.72
CA ASP A 13 6.80 9.85 19.82
C ASP A 13 6.82 8.79 18.71
N SER A 14 5.65 8.40 18.22
CA SER A 14 5.52 7.62 16.99
C SER A 14 5.76 8.53 15.79
N ARG A 15 6.47 8.05 14.75
CA ARG A 15 6.71 8.78 13.49
C ARG A 15 5.44 9.03 12.64
N ILE A 16 4.27 9.08 13.26
CA ILE A 16 2.99 9.43 12.64
C ILE A 16 3.04 10.79 11.91
N PRO A 17 3.73 11.84 12.40
CA PRO A 17 3.87 13.08 11.64
C PRO A 17 4.54 12.89 10.27
N ASP A 18 5.51 11.98 10.17
CA ASP A 18 6.20 11.66 8.90
C ASP A 18 5.27 10.92 7.92
N PHE A 19 4.30 10.18 8.47
CA PHE A 19 3.25 9.51 7.69
C PHE A 19 2.19 10.46 7.13
N LEU A 20 2.09 11.69 7.63
CA LEU A 20 1.16 12.70 7.10
C LEU A 20 1.64 13.33 5.79
N ALA A 21 2.94 13.31 5.51
CA ALA A 21 3.48 13.88 4.28
C ALA A 21 2.95 13.15 3.02
N PRO A 22 2.93 11.80 2.96
CA PRO A 22 2.26 11.05 1.89
C PRO A 22 0.76 11.33 1.75
N LEU A 23 0.08 11.75 2.82
CA LEU A 23 -1.36 12.06 2.80
C LEU A 23 -1.68 13.50 2.37
N HIS A 24 -0.66 14.35 2.19
CA HIS A 24 -0.83 15.73 1.74
C HIS A 24 -1.61 15.88 0.42
N PRO A 25 -1.45 15.01 -0.60
CA PRO A 25 -2.27 15.06 -1.83
C PRO A 25 -3.77 14.84 -1.55
N LEU A 26 -4.12 14.21 -0.44
CA LEU A 26 -5.49 13.90 -0.06
C LEU A 26 -6.16 15.02 0.75
N GLN A 27 -5.45 16.12 1.03
CA GLN A 27 -5.93 17.21 1.91
C GLN A 27 -7.24 17.88 1.45
N TYR A 28 -7.58 17.79 0.16
CA TYR A 28 -8.80 18.36 -0.41
C TYR A 28 -9.86 17.30 -0.76
N ARG A 29 -9.56 16.02 -0.54
CA ARG A 29 -10.52 14.93 -0.75
C ARG A 29 -11.41 14.83 0.49
N ARG A 30 -12.73 14.89 0.31
CA ARG A 30 -13.66 14.47 1.38
C ARG A 30 -13.51 12.96 1.55
N MET A 31 -13.23 12.55 2.79
CA MET A 31 -13.20 11.15 3.20
C MET A 31 -14.29 10.92 4.23
N ASP A 32 -14.95 9.78 4.16
CA ASP A 32 -15.68 9.27 5.31
C ASP A 32 -14.71 8.76 6.39
N PHE A 33 -15.26 8.35 7.54
CA PHE A 33 -14.45 7.91 8.68
C PHE A 33 -13.60 6.67 8.35
N GLU A 34 -14.14 5.75 7.55
CA GLU A 34 -13.50 4.49 7.19
C GLU A 34 -12.37 4.73 6.17
N GLU A 35 -12.60 5.57 5.16
CA GLU A 35 -11.58 6.04 4.23
C GLU A 35 -10.44 6.78 4.96
N PHE A 36 -10.76 7.62 5.94
CA PHE A 36 -9.75 8.30 6.76
C PHE A 36 -8.94 7.30 7.61
N CYS A 37 -9.61 6.36 8.28
CA CYS A 37 -8.95 5.31 9.04
C CYS A 37 -8.03 4.48 8.16
N ALA A 38 -8.48 4.05 6.98
CA ALA A 38 -7.67 3.30 6.03
C ALA A 38 -6.44 4.09 5.57
N ALA A 39 -6.61 5.38 5.23
CA ALA A 39 -5.51 6.25 4.82
C ALA A 39 -4.53 6.54 5.97
N ALA A 40 -5.00 6.55 7.23
CA ALA A 40 -4.21 6.81 8.42
C ALA A 40 -3.36 5.60 8.88
N LEU A 41 -3.61 4.41 8.34
CA LEU A 41 -2.92 3.18 8.74
C LEU A 41 -1.56 3.04 8.05
N ASN A 42 -0.50 2.94 8.85
CA ASN A 42 0.82 2.57 8.35
C ASN A 42 0.98 1.04 8.40
N ILE A 43 1.06 0.41 7.22
CA ILE A 43 1.21 -1.04 7.10
C ILE A 43 2.44 -1.56 7.87
N HIS A 44 3.54 -0.80 7.93
CA HIS A 44 4.73 -1.20 8.70
C HIS A 44 4.51 -1.21 10.22
N GLN A 45 3.56 -0.42 10.72
CA GLN A 45 3.15 -0.46 12.13
C GLN A 45 2.14 -1.57 12.39
N LEU A 46 1.36 -1.97 11.40
CA LEU A 46 0.47 -3.13 11.50
C LEU A 46 1.26 -4.44 11.48
N GLU A 47 2.36 -4.51 10.72
CA GLU A 47 3.26 -5.67 10.67
C GLU A 47 3.88 -6.06 12.02
N THR A 48 4.03 -5.11 12.94
CA THR A 48 4.58 -5.37 14.27
C THR A 48 3.56 -6.01 15.22
N LEU A 49 2.28 -6.10 14.82
CA LEU A 49 1.26 -6.83 15.56
C LEU A 49 1.37 -8.33 15.27
N ASP A 50 1.30 -9.15 16.32
CA ASP A 50 1.34 -10.62 16.20
C ASP A 50 0.28 -11.18 15.23
N GLN A 51 -0.81 -10.44 15.03
CA GLN A 51 -1.95 -10.84 14.20
C GLN A 51 -1.88 -10.35 12.75
N TRP A 52 -0.83 -9.62 12.34
CA TRP A 52 -0.72 -9.07 10.97
C TRP A 52 -0.98 -10.12 9.87
N LYS A 53 -0.37 -11.30 10.00
CA LYS A 53 -0.55 -12.38 9.01
C LYS A 53 -2.01 -12.80 8.86
N GLN A 54 -2.74 -12.87 9.97
CA GLN A 54 -4.16 -13.22 9.97
C GLN A 54 -4.99 -12.08 9.37
N LEU A 55 -4.72 -10.83 9.77
CA LEU A 55 -5.41 -9.64 9.25
C LEU A 55 -5.21 -9.49 7.74
N ALA A 56 -3.98 -9.60 7.25
CA ALA A 56 -3.65 -9.55 5.84
C ALA A 56 -4.36 -10.66 5.06
N ARG A 57 -4.47 -11.87 5.63
CA ARG A 57 -5.18 -12.99 5.02
C ARG A 57 -6.68 -12.74 4.93
N SER A 58 -7.32 -12.30 6.01
CA SER A 58 -8.74 -11.94 6.00
C SER A 58 -9.04 -10.81 5.01
N ALA A 59 -8.19 -9.79 4.95
CA ALA A 59 -8.33 -8.71 3.98
C ALA A 59 -8.19 -9.21 2.54
N TYR A 60 -7.26 -10.13 2.27
CA TYR A 60 -7.12 -10.74 0.95
C TYR A 60 -8.32 -11.61 0.59
N GLU A 61 -8.92 -12.36 1.52
CA GLU A 61 -10.13 -13.15 1.25
C GLU A 61 -11.32 -12.26 0.85
N LEU A 62 -11.47 -11.10 1.49
CA LEU A 62 -12.48 -10.12 1.12
C LEU A 62 -12.18 -9.50 -0.26
N PHE A 63 -10.92 -9.10 -0.48
CA PHE A 63 -10.46 -8.59 -1.77
C PHE A 63 -10.67 -9.62 -2.89
N GLU A 64 -10.37 -10.89 -2.65
CA GLU A 64 -10.54 -11.98 -3.61
C GLU A 64 -11.98 -12.10 -4.11
N LYS A 65 -12.93 -11.90 -3.20
CA LYS A 65 -14.37 -12.01 -3.48
C LYS A 65 -14.91 -10.79 -4.23
N ASP A 66 -14.58 -9.60 -3.76
CA ASP A 66 -15.28 -8.38 -4.15
C ASP A 66 -14.45 -7.45 -5.07
N GLY A 67 -13.13 -7.62 -5.11
CA GLY A 67 -12.22 -6.67 -5.76
C GLY A 67 -11.13 -7.26 -6.66
N ASN A 68 -10.80 -8.55 -6.55
CA ASN A 68 -9.70 -9.15 -7.30
C ASN A 68 -10.15 -9.53 -8.72
N ARG A 69 -9.66 -8.74 -9.68
CA ARG A 69 -9.96 -8.86 -11.11
C ARG A 69 -8.68 -9.22 -11.85
N ALA A 70 -8.83 -9.77 -13.05
CA ALA A 70 -7.68 -10.01 -13.91
C ALA A 70 -6.97 -8.68 -14.19
N ILE A 71 -5.65 -8.67 -14.08
CA ILE A 71 -4.81 -7.49 -14.18
C ILE A 71 -4.16 -7.44 -15.56
N VAL A 72 -4.23 -6.28 -16.21
CA VAL A 72 -3.40 -5.96 -17.36
C VAL A 72 -2.02 -5.56 -16.85
N ILE A 73 -1.00 -6.31 -17.24
CA ILE A 73 0.37 -6.19 -16.70
C ILE A 73 0.94 -4.78 -16.95
N GLU A 74 0.64 -4.20 -18.11
CA GLU A 74 1.06 -2.87 -18.52
C GLU A 74 0.43 -1.76 -17.68
N GLU A 75 -0.84 -1.93 -17.27
CA GLU A 75 -1.53 -0.99 -16.38
C GLU A 75 -0.92 -1.03 -14.97
N LEU A 76 -0.72 -2.23 -14.44
CA LEU A 76 -0.05 -2.40 -13.15
C LEU A 76 1.38 -1.83 -13.18
N ALA A 77 2.14 -2.07 -14.25
CA ALA A 77 3.49 -1.52 -14.38
C ALA A 77 3.50 0.02 -14.39
N SER A 78 2.54 0.63 -15.08
CA SER A 78 2.37 2.08 -15.16
C SER A 78 2.03 2.68 -13.79
N GLU A 79 1.11 2.06 -13.06
CA GLU A 79 0.76 2.45 -11.67
C GLU A 79 1.95 2.32 -10.71
N LEU A 80 2.79 1.31 -10.91
CA LEU A 80 3.99 1.09 -10.11
C LEU A 80 5.19 1.97 -10.55
N GLY A 81 5.04 2.77 -11.61
CA GLY A 81 6.10 3.63 -12.15
C GLY A 81 7.28 2.86 -12.75
N LEU A 82 7.06 1.61 -13.18
CA LEU A 82 8.09 0.79 -13.81
C LEU A 82 8.35 1.34 -15.22
N GLY A 83 9.57 1.82 -15.46
CA GLY A 83 9.98 2.30 -16.78
C GLY A 83 10.08 1.16 -17.82
N PRO A 84 10.07 1.49 -19.12
CA PRO A 84 10.07 0.51 -20.22
C PRO A 84 11.32 -0.39 -20.25
N SER A 85 12.37 -0.02 -19.52
CA SER A 85 13.62 -0.78 -19.42
C SER A 85 13.60 -1.88 -18.34
N ILE A 86 12.54 -1.95 -17.53
CA ILE A 86 12.39 -2.98 -16.49
C ILE A 86 11.63 -4.17 -17.10
N PRO A 87 12.15 -5.41 -17.02
CA PRO A 87 11.42 -6.57 -17.47
C PRO A 87 10.23 -6.83 -16.54
N VAL A 88 9.11 -6.16 -16.83
CA VAL A 88 7.88 -6.13 -16.03
C VAL A 88 7.38 -7.54 -15.71
N HIS A 89 7.41 -8.42 -16.72
CA HIS A 89 7.02 -9.82 -16.55
C HIS A 89 7.89 -10.57 -15.56
N ALA A 90 9.18 -10.23 -15.41
CA ALA A 90 10.06 -10.87 -14.44
C ALA A 90 9.82 -10.35 -13.01
N VAL A 91 9.44 -9.08 -12.87
CA VAL A 91 9.18 -8.44 -11.56
C VAL A 91 7.81 -8.82 -11.00
N LEU A 92 6.81 -8.93 -11.88
CA LEU A 92 5.41 -9.16 -11.50
C LEU A 92 4.98 -10.63 -11.63
N ASN A 93 5.88 -11.53 -12.04
CA ASN A 93 5.57 -12.94 -12.29
C ASN A 93 4.90 -13.61 -11.08
N ASP A 94 5.43 -13.35 -9.88
CA ASP A 94 4.93 -13.95 -8.64
C ASP A 94 3.78 -13.16 -8.01
N TRP A 95 3.49 -11.97 -8.55
CA TRP A 95 2.42 -11.09 -8.08
C TRP A 95 1.10 -11.41 -8.74
N ILE A 96 1.13 -12.00 -9.94
CA ILE A 96 -0.05 -12.33 -10.73
C ILE A 96 -0.16 -13.84 -10.88
N ARG A 97 -1.33 -14.40 -10.55
CA ARG A 97 -1.58 -15.84 -10.71
C ARG A 97 -1.67 -16.20 -12.19
N HIS A 98 -0.88 -17.17 -12.63
CA HIS A 98 -0.94 -17.71 -13.99
C HIS A 98 -2.28 -18.36 -14.34
N THR A 99 -3.04 -18.81 -13.33
CA THR A 99 -4.30 -19.53 -13.52
C THR A 99 -5.43 -18.64 -14.05
N ASP A 100 -5.48 -17.38 -13.62
CA ASP A 100 -6.61 -16.50 -13.90
C ASP A 100 -6.22 -15.01 -14.06
N GLY A 101 -4.93 -14.70 -14.08
CA GLY A 101 -4.42 -13.34 -14.26
C GLY A 101 -4.72 -12.40 -13.10
N LYS A 102 -5.21 -12.90 -11.96
CA LYS A 102 -5.55 -12.10 -10.79
C LYS A 102 -4.36 -11.88 -9.87
N LEU A 103 -4.45 -10.90 -8.98
CA LEU A 103 -3.40 -10.64 -8.00
C LEU A 103 -3.28 -11.80 -7.01
N SER A 104 -2.07 -12.29 -6.80
CA SER A 104 -1.76 -13.27 -5.77
C SER A 104 -1.77 -12.62 -4.38
N PHE A 105 -1.88 -13.41 -3.31
CA PHE A 105 -1.71 -12.90 -1.95
C PHE A 105 -0.36 -12.19 -1.76
N HIS A 106 0.68 -12.71 -2.40
CA HIS A 106 2.00 -12.08 -2.37
C HIS A 106 1.97 -10.69 -3.02
N GLY A 107 1.38 -10.57 -4.21
CA GLY A 107 1.18 -9.30 -4.89
C GLY A 107 0.36 -8.31 -4.06
N PHE A 108 -0.72 -8.79 -3.43
CA PHE A 108 -1.57 -7.98 -2.55
C PHE A 108 -0.80 -7.40 -1.37
N VAL A 109 -0.03 -8.23 -0.66
CA VAL A 109 0.80 -7.76 0.46
C VAL A 109 1.86 -6.77 -0.03
N LYS A 110 2.50 -7.04 -1.18
CA LYS A 110 3.47 -6.11 -1.77
C LYS A 110 2.86 -4.75 -2.12
N LEU A 111 1.63 -4.72 -2.62
CA LEU A 111 0.91 -3.46 -2.86
C LEU A 111 0.55 -2.74 -1.56
N LEU A 112 0.17 -3.46 -0.50
CA LEU A 112 -0.11 -2.87 0.82
C LEU A 112 1.14 -2.18 1.40
N HIS A 113 2.33 -2.77 1.26
CA HIS A 113 3.58 -2.10 1.66
C HIS A 113 3.94 -0.87 0.81
N GLY A 114 3.16 -0.59 -0.24
CA GLY A 114 3.48 0.37 -1.28
C GLY A 114 4.61 -0.13 -2.17
N THR A 115 4.70 0.44 -3.38
CA THR A 115 6.02 0.52 -4.01
C THR A 115 6.87 1.30 -3.04
N SER A 116 7.92 0.68 -2.52
CA SER A 116 8.89 1.40 -1.70
C SER A 116 9.30 2.61 -2.53
N SER A 117 8.85 3.80 -2.14
CA SER A 117 9.38 5.08 -2.62
C SER A 117 10.77 5.25 -2.00
N ARG A 118 11.63 4.23 -2.15
CA ARG A 118 13.02 4.49 -2.40
C ARG A 118 13.02 5.14 -3.77
N THR A 119 12.84 6.46 -3.75
CA THR A 119 13.68 7.34 -4.56
C THR A 119 15.04 6.66 -4.58
N ILE A 120 15.37 6.01 -5.69
CA ILE A 120 16.74 5.60 -5.94
C ILE A 120 17.47 6.93 -5.89
N ALA A 121 18.08 7.22 -4.73
CA ALA A 121 18.96 8.35 -4.60
C ALA A 121 19.98 8.13 -5.73
N LYS A 122 19.95 9.02 -6.72
CA LYS A 122 21.02 9.10 -7.70
C LYS A 122 22.29 9.21 -6.85
N ALA A 123 23.10 8.15 -6.85
CA ALA A 123 24.46 8.25 -6.37
C ALA A 123 25.12 9.35 -7.20
N GLN A 124 25.53 10.42 -6.52
CA GLN A 124 26.37 11.47 -7.09
C GLN A 124 27.74 10.91 -7.44
#